data_AF-A0A6P0WV60-F1
#
_entry.id   AF-A0A6P0WV60-F1
#
_cell.length_a   1.000
_cell.length_b   1.000
_cell.length_c   1.000
_cell.angle_alpha   90.00
_cell.angle_beta   90.00
_cell.angle_gamma   90.00
#
_symmetry.space_group_name_H-M   'P 1'
#
loop_
_entity.id
_entity.type
_entity.pdbx_description
1 polymer ?
#
loop_
_entity_poly.entity_id
_entity_poly.type
_entity_poly.pdbx_seq_one_letter_code
_entity_poly.pdbx_strand_id
1 'polypeptide(L)'
;MKNFTISLYTFHICQSFANALDEVDENASLLWENLAELGKTTLPFPKLKDLKSQLVCYNNDRYDPAQEARKSSFKLTYTNSLDLGSIPTTEGFSIHGNLQAFRLHDTYSGDLTLFTDPTQEIGIPQLQLFGAQSLIPTKIQASLGQTLWLYGEVDATADECLEVANKCANALVAGTDLYPIFQYQDYLFGSLLLEFQVINPSHPEDFYVKSCNLSNKINSPFDLPL
;
A
#
# COMPACT_ATOMS: atom_id res chain seq x y z
N MET A 1 -10.33 6.16 -14.80
CA MET A 1 -9.08 6.70 -14.22
C MET A 1 -7.91 6.20 -15.04
N LYS A 2 -7.06 7.09 -15.54
CA LYS A 2 -5.82 6.77 -16.28
C LYS A 2 -4.63 6.75 -15.30
N ASN A 3 -3.50 6.15 -15.70
CA ASN A 3 -2.29 6.07 -14.87
C ASN A 3 -2.56 5.61 -13.43
N PHE A 4 -3.43 4.60 -13.30
CA PHE A 4 -3.99 4.19 -12.03
C PHE A 4 -3.00 3.36 -11.19
N THR A 5 -2.85 3.70 -9.91
CA THR A 5 -2.06 2.93 -8.93
C THR A 5 -2.74 2.85 -7.56
N ILE A 6 -2.49 1.75 -6.85
CA ILE A 6 -2.80 1.59 -5.41
C ILE A 6 -1.50 1.18 -4.72
N SER A 7 -1.07 1.96 -3.72
CA SER A 7 0.12 1.68 -2.93
C SER A 7 -0.25 1.46 -1.47
N LEU A 8 0.27 0.40 -0.87
CA LEU A 8 0.19 0.15 0.56
C LEU A 8 1.55 0.49 1.19
N TYR A 9 1.55 1.51 2.03
CA TYR A 9 2.70 1.88 2.87
C TYR A 9 2.48 1.36 4.28
N THR A 10 3.44 0.61 4.81
CA THR A 10 3.34 -0.02 6.13
C THR A 10 4.55 0.33 6.97
N PHE A 11 4.32 0.43 8.28
CA PHE A 11 5.35 0.69 9.28
C PHE A 11 5.13 -0.27 10.45
N HIS A 12 6.11 -1.13 10.72
CA HIS A 12 6.00 -2.16 11.74
C HIS A 12 7.26 -2.17 12.59
N ILE A 13 7.10 -2.14 13.90
CA ILE A 13 8.21 -2.20 14.84
C ILE A 13 8.97 -3.53 14.70
N CYS A 14 10.27 -3.48 14.48
CA CYS A 14 11.12 -4.68 14.50
C CYS A 14 11.93 -4.78 15.78
N GLN A 15 12.12 -3.69 16.51
CA GLN A 15 12.83 -3.65 17.78
C GLN A 15 12.20 -2.56 18.66
N SER A 16 11.83 -2.88 19.90
CA SER A 16 11.29 -1.90 20.84
C SER A 16 12.34 -1.49 21.88
N PHE A 17 12.08 -0.41 22.61
CA PHE A 17 12.89 -0.01 23.76
C PHE A 17 12.91 -1.03 24.91
N ALA A 18 11.93 -1.95 24.95
CA ALA A 18 11.88 -3.00 25.96
C ALA A 18 12.80 -4.20 25.62
N ASN A 19 13.21 -4.31 24.35
CA ASN A 19 14.12 -5.35 23.91
C ASN A 19 15.58 -4.99 24.25
N ALA A 20 16.43 -6.00 24.42
CA ALA A 20 17.87 -5.77 24.40
C ALA A 20 18.32 -5.22 23.03
N LEU A 21 19.51 -4.63 22.97
CA LEU A 21 20.04 -4.01 21.73
C LEU A 21 20.15 -4.99 20.54
N ASP A 22 20.27 -6.29 20.81
CA ASP A 22 20.39 -7.33 19.79
C ASP A 22 19.13 -8.22 19.69
N GLU A 23 18.05 -7.85 20.37
CA GLU A 23 16.78 -8.56 20.36
C GLU A 23 15.75 -7.81 19.52
N VAL A 24 15.06 -8.57 18.67
CA VAL A 24 13.91 -8.06 17.92
C VAL A 24 12.62 -8.28 18.70
N ASP A 25 11.59 -7.52 18.34
CA ASP A 25 10.23 -7.77 18.82
C ASP A 25 9.77 -9.19 18.43
N GLU A 26 8.99 -9.84 19.30
CA GLU A 26 8.49 -11.20 19.04
C GLU A 26 7.61 -11.27 17.78
N ASN A 27 6.98 -10.16 17.42
CA ASN A 27 6.12 -10.04 16.24
C ASN A 27 6.84 -9.40 15.05
N ALA A 28 8.14 -9.11 15.13
CA ALA A 28 8.86 -8.36 14.09
C ALA A 28 8.72 -8.94 12.67
N SER A 29 8.57 -10.27 12.55
CA SER A 29 8.38 -10.93 11.26
C SER A 29 6.99 -10.74 10.66
N LEU A 30 5.99 -10.39 11.47
CA LEU A 30 4.55 -10.45 11.16
C LEU A 30 4.18 -9.69 9.89
N LEU A 31 4.76 -8.49 9.69
CA LEU A 31 4.56 -7.71 8.46
C LEU A 31 4.89 -8.55 7.21
N TRP A 32 6.05 -9.19 7.20
CA TRP A 32 6.52 -9.98 6.05
C TRP A 32 5.71 -11.25 5.87
N GLU A 33 5.27 -11.88 6.96
CA GLU A 33 4.41 -13.06 6.91
C GLU A 33 3.04 -12.75 6.32
N ASN A 34 2.42 -11.64 6.76
CA ASN A 34 1.13 -11.20 6.28
C ASN A 34 1.20 -10.78 4.80
N LEU A 35 2.26 -10.07 4.38
CA LEU A 35 2.48 -9.75 2.97
C LEU A 35 2.67 -11.02 2.12
N ALA A 36 3.41 -12.03 2.62
CA ALA A 36 3.55 -13.30 1.92
C ALA A 36 2.21 -14.07 1.80
N GLU A 37 1.34 -13.96 2.81
CA GLU A 37 0.01 -14.56 2.82
C GLU A 37 -0.92 -13.94 1.77
N LEU A 38 -0.80 -12.63 1.50
CA LEU A 38 -1.49 -12.00 0.36
C LEU A 38 -1.12 -12.69 -0.96
N GLY A 39 0.16 -13.02 -1.11
CA GLY A 39 0.72 -13.78 -2.24
C GLY A 39 0.07 -15.15 -2.47
N LYS A 40 -0.47 -15.75 -1.42
CA LYS A 40 -1.13 -17.07 -1.49
C LYS A 40 -2.63 -16.97 -1.75
N THR A 41 -3.26 -15.86 -1.36
CA THR A 41 -4.71 -15.78 -1.23
C THR A 41 -5.33 -14.79 -2.21
N THR A 42 -4.96 -13.51 -2.13
CA THR A 42 -5.67 -12.41 -2.79
C THR A 42 -4.89 -11.84 -3.98
N LEU A 43 -3.57 -11.77 -3.88
CA LEU A 43 -2.68 -11.18 -4.87
C LEU A 43 -1.67 -12.25 -5.31
N PRO A 44 -2.03 -13.18 -6.20
CA PRO A 44 -1.28 -14.42 -6.47
C PRO A 44 0.01 -14.21 -7.28
N PHE A 45 0.79 -13.17 -6.97
CA PHE A 45 2.12 -12.95 -7.51
C PHE A 45 3.09 -14.00 -6.94
N PRO A 46 3.79 -14.78 -7.77
CA PRO A 46 4.70 -15.82 -7.29
C PRO A 46 5.78 -15.29 -6.35
N LYS A 47 6.36 -14.13 -6.66
CA LYS A 47 7.40 -13.50 -5.81
C LYS A 47 6.86 -12.91 -4.52
N LEU A 48 5.58 -12.55 -4.45
CA LEU A 48 4.95 -12.12 -3.20
C LEU A 48 4.68 -13.34 -2.31
N LYS A 49 4.18 -14.42 -2.91
CA LYS A 49 4.02 -15.71 -2.21
C LYS A 49 5.34 -16.20 -1.61
N ASP A 50 6.43 -16.08 -2.37
CA ASP A 50 7.77 -16.51 -1.97
C ASP A 50 8.58 -15.37 -1.35
N LEU A 51 7.93 -14.32 -0.81
CA LEU A 51 8.59 -13.10 -0.32
C LEU A 51 9.71 -13.39 0.69
N LYS A 52 9.52 -14.37 1.58
CA LYS A 52 10.54 -14.76 2.58
C LYS A 52 11.88 -15.09 1.93
N SER A 53 11.89 -15.77 0.79
CA SER A 53 13.12 -16.08 0.03
C SER A 53 13.81 -14.86 -0.59
N GLN A 54 13.08 -13.75 -0.72
CA GLN A 54 13.56 -12.50 -1.32
C GLN A 54 14.13 -11.53 -0.29
N LEU A 55 13.89 -11.78 1.01
CA LEU A 55 14.28 -10.92 2.12
C LEU A 55 15.57 -11.42 2.79
N VAL A 56 16.41 -10.47 3.19
CA VAL A 56 17.70 -10.72 3.87
C VAL A 56 17.50 -11.24 5.28
N CYS A 57 16.42 -10.82 5.95
CA CYS A 57 16.08 -11.24 7.30
C CYS A 57 15.52 -12.67 7.39
N TYR A 58 15.62 -13.44 6.32
CA TYR A 58 15.21 -14.84 6.24
C TYR A 58 16.34 -15.70 5.69
N ASN A 59 16.45 -16.90 6.24
CA ASN A 59 17.38 -17.93 5.79
C ASN A 59 16.63 -19.27 5.75
N ASN A 60 16.49 -19.87 4.57
CA ASN A 60 15.69 -21.09 4.34
C ASN A 60 14.29 -20.99 4.98
N ASP A 61 13.56 -19.92 4.67
CA ASP A 61 12.23 -19.58 5.20
C ASP A 61 12.11 -19.36 6.72
N ARG A 62 13.23 -19.45 7.45
CA ARG A 62 13.30 -19.13 8.87
C ARG A 62 13.71 -17.67 9.05
N TYR A 63 12.96 -16.95 9.87
CA TYR A 63 13.29 -15.58 10.25
C TYR A 63 14.61 -15.56 11.04
N ASP A 64 15.56 -14.76 10.56
CA ASP A 64 16.93 -14.61 11.05
C ASP A 64 17.39 -13.15 10.85
N PRO A 65 16.95 -12.22 11.72
CA PRO A 65 17.23 -10.79 11.59
C PRO A 65 18.72 -10.44 11.76
N ALA A 66 19.53 -11.34 12.33
CA ALA A 66 20.98 -11.15 12.46
C ALA A 66 21.69 -11.05 11.10
N GLN A 67 21.08 -11.56 10.02
CA GLN A 67 21.59 -11.42 8.66
C GLN A 67 21.60 -9.96 8.19
N GLU A 68 20.73 -9.11 8.74
CA GLU A 68 20.63 -7.70 8.36
C GLU A 68 21.87 -6.90 8.77
N ALA A 69 22.45 -7.21 9.93
CA ALA A 69 23.65 -6.55 10.45
C ALA A 69 24.87 -6.70 9.50
N ARG A 70 24.83 -7.69 8.59
CA ARG A 70 25.86 -7.93 7.58
C ARG A 70 25.72 -7.02 6.37
N LYS A 71 24.63 -6.25 6.27
CA LYS A 71 24.39 -5.29 5.19
C LYS A 71 24.49 -3.86 5.70
N SER A 72 25.26 -3.04 4.99
CA SER A 72 25.36 -1.60 5.22
C SER A 72 24.18 -0.82 4.61
N SER A 73 23.10 -1.50 4.21
CA SER A 73 21.99 -0.95 3.46
C SER A 73 20.70 -1.12 4.26
N PHE A 74 19.89 -0.07 4.31
CA PHE A 74 18.54 -0.09 4.87
C PHE A 74 17.57 -0.99 4.07
N LYS A 75 17.96 -1.49 2.89
CA LYS A 75 17.15 -2.37 2.05
C LYS A 75 17.20 -3.81 2.55
N LEU A 76 16.03 -4.43 2.62
CA LEU A 76 15.87 -5.82 3.03
C LEU A 76 15.78 -6.80 1.86
N THR A 77 15.61 -6.34 0.63
CA THR A 77 15.65 -7.18 -0.57
C THR A 77 17.05 -7.33 -1.14
N TYR A 78 17.29 -8.41 -1.90
CA TYR A 78 18.55 -8.58 -2.66
C TYR A 78 18.66 -7.64 -3.87
N THR A 79 17.53 -7.17 -4.39
CA THR A 79 17.42 -6.17 -5.46
C THR A 79 16.96 -4.82 -4.92
N ASN A 80 17.04 -3.76 -5.74
CA ASN A 80 16.61 -2.41 -5.33
C ASN A 80 15.10 -2.32 -5.08
N SER A 81 14.32 -2.97 -5.94
CA SER A 81 12.89 -3.22 -5.77
C SER A 81 12.60 -4.63 -6.27
N LEU A 82 11.56 -5.24 -5.71
CA LEU A 82 11.10 -6.56 -6.12
C LEU A 82 9.95 -6.39 -7.11
N ASP A 83 10.27 -6.55 -8.40
CA ASP A 83 9.24 -6.71 -9.44
C ASP A 83 8.52 -8.04 -9.23
N LEU A 84 7.25 -7.97 -8.87
CA LEU A 84 6.39 -9.13 -8.57
C LEU A 84 5.83 -9.78 -9.86
N GLY A 85 6.01 -9.14 -11.01
CA GLY A 85 5.43 -9.54 -12.29
C GLY A 85 4.00 -9.01 -12.44
N SER A 86 3.20 -9.74 -13.23
CA SER A 86 1.82 -9.37 -13.56
C SER A 86 0.86 -10.53 -13.34
N ILE A 87 -0.37 -10.23 -12.93
CA ILE A 87 -1.51 -11.16 -12.88
C ILE A 87 -2.59 -10.71 -13.87
N PRO A 88 -3.14 -11.63 -14.70
CA PRO A 88 -4.24 -11.28 -15.58
C PRO A 88 -5.54 -11.13 -14.78
N THR A 89 -6.41 -10.21 -15.19
CA THR A 89 -7.77 -10.06 -14.64
C THR A 89 -8.80 -10.72 -15.54
N THR A 90 -9.98 -10.98 -14.97
CA THR A 90 -11.15 -11.48 -15.72
C THR A 90 -11.69 -10.45 -16.73
N GLU A 91 -11.26 -9.20 -16.64
CA GLU A 91 -11.70 -8.10 -17.50
C GLU A 91 -10.70 -7.77 -18.62
N GLY A 92 -9.70 -8.64 -18.84
CA GLY A 92 -8.82 -8.59 -20.02
C GLY A 92 -7.63 -7.64 -19.91
N PHE A 93 -7.34 -7.10 -18.72
CA PHE A 93 -6.13 -6.33 -18.44
C PHE A 93 -5.25 -7.06 -17.41
N SER A 94 -4.03 -6.57 -17.18
CA SER A 94 -3.12 -7.12 -16.17
C SER A 94 -2.88 -6.15 -15.04
N ILE A 95 -2.75 -6.67 -13.81
CA ILE A 95 -2.29 -5.93 -12.64
C ILE A 95 -0.83 -6.30 -12.41
N HIS A 96 0.03 -5.29 -12.36
CA HIS A 96 1.44 -5.41 -12.06
C HIS A 96 1.70 -5.10 -10.60
N GLY A 97 2.72 -5.72 -10.02
CA GLY A 97 3.10 -5.52 -8.63
C GLY A 97 4.56 -5.16 -8.47
N ASN A 98 4.85 -4.21 -7.58
CA ASN A 98 6.19 -3.94 -7.09
C ASN A 98 6.19 -3.89 -5.57
N LEU A 99 7.23 -4.43 -4.95
CA LEU A 99 7.44 -4.33 -3.51
C LEU A 99 8.82 -3.78 -3.20
N GLN A 100 8.89 -2.80 -2.30
CA GLN A 100 10.12 -2.37 -1.66
C GLN A 100 10.03 -2.68 -0.17
N ALA A 101 11.10 -3.26 0.38
CA ALA A 101 11.19 -3.60 1.79
C ALA A 101 12.43 -2.97 2.41
N PHE A 102 12.22 -2.25 3.50
CA PHE A 102 13.25 -1.47 4.19
C PHE A 102 13.24 -1.73 5.69
N ARG A 103 14.39 -1.54 6.30
CA ARG A 103 14.56 -1.32 7.73
C ARG A 103 15.12 0.07 7.95
N LEU A 104 14.34 0.91 8.61
CA LEU A 104 14.71 2.25 9.06
C LEU A 104 14.86 2.19 10.57
N HIS A 105 16.10 2.10 11.05
CA HIS A 105 16.43 1.91 12.48
C HIS A 105 15.75 0.68 13.09
N ASP A 106 14.72 0.91 13.89
CA ASP A 106 13.94 -0.05 14.68
C ASP A 106 12.59 -0.40 14.02
N THR A 107 12.40 0.07 12.78
CA THR A 107 11.14 -0.03 12.05
C THR A 107 11.34 -0.71 10.70
N TYR A 108 10.55 -1.74 10.44
CA TYR A 108 10.33 -2.26 9.10
C TYR A 108 9.32 -1.41 8.34
N SER A 109 9.61 -1.18 7.06
CA SER A 109 8.69 -0.51 6.15
C SER A 109 8.54 -1.30 4.85
N GLY A 110 7.29 -1.56 4.48
CA GLY A 110 6.92 -2.18 3.22
C GLY A 110 6.13 -1.19 2.36
N ASP A 111 6.52 -1.06 1.09
CA ASP A 111 5.84 -0.31 0.05
C ASP A 111 5.43 -1.29 -1.07
N LEU A 112 4.17 -1.69 -1.06
CA LEU A 112 3.56 -2.55 -2.08
C LEU A 112 2.73 -1.68 -3.04
N THR A 113 3.20 -1.53 -4.28
CA THR A 113 2.49 -0.79 -5.33
C THR A 113 1.88 -1.75 -6.35
N LEU A 114 0.58 -1.60 -6.60
CA LEU A 114 -0.18 -2.25 -7.66
C LEU A 114 -0.54 -1.24 -8.74
N PHE A 115 -0.34 -1.59 -10.00
CA PHE A 115 -0.59 -0.70 -11.13
C PHE A 115 -1.02 -1.47 -12.38
N THR A 116 -1.44 -0.74 -13.40
CA THR A 116 -1.85 -1.32 -14.70
C THR A 116 -1.04 -0.71 -15.82
N ASP A 117 -1.16 -1.26 -17.03
CA ASP A 117 -0.50 -0.70 -18.21
C ASP A 117 -0.92 0.78 -18.41
N PRO A 118 -0.03 1.68 -18.88
CA PRO A 118 -0.29 3.12 -18.94
C PRO A 118 -1.53 3.55 -19.74
N THR A 119 -1.99 2.73 -20.69
CA THR A 119 -3.18 3.00 -21.50
C THR A 119 -4.47 2.43 -20.92
N GLN A 120 -4.38 1.63 -19.85
CA GLN A 120 -5.53 1.00 -19.23
C GLN A 120 -6.30 2.03 -18.40
N GLU A 121 -7.58 2.18 -18.72
CA GLU A 121 -8.49 2.96 -17.89
C GLU A 121 -9.18 2.07 -16.86
N ILE A 122 -9.18 2.52 -15.61
CA ILE A 122 -9.80 1.82 -14.48
C ILE A 122 -11.07 2.55 -14.04
N GLY A 123 -12.19 1.86 -14.12
CA GLY A 123 -13.47 2.26 -13.55
C GLY A 123 -13.59 1.88 -12.07
N ILE A 124 -14.50 2.53 -11.36
CA ILE A 124 -14.74 2.27 -9.92
C ILE A 124 -15.06 0.79 -9.61
N PRO A 125 -15.93 0.08 -10.38
CA PRO A 125 -16.20 -1.33 -10.10
C PRO A 125 -14.95 -2.22 -10.18
N GLN A 126 -14.00 -1.88 -11.04
CA GLN A 126 -12.77 -2.65 -11.26
C GLN A 126 -11.79 -2.55 -10.08
N LEU A 127 -11.99 -1.62 -9.15
CA LEU A 127 -11.16 -1.49 -7.94
C LEU A 127 -11.16 -2.78 -7.09
N GLN A 128 -12.24 -3.58 -7.15
CA GLN A 128 -12.31 -4.86 -6.45
C GLN A 128 -11.25 -5.86 -6.94
N LEU A 129 -10.82 -5.76 -8.20
CA LEU A 129 -9.83 -6.66 -8.79
C LEU A 129 -8.43 -6.47 -8.18
N PHE A 130 -8.18 -5.33 -7.52
CA PHE A 130 -6.91 -5.06 -6.83
C PHE A 130 -6.85 -5.63 -5.41
N GLY A 131 -7.93 -6.26 -4.92
CA GLY A 131 -7.90 -6.93 -3.61
C GLY A 131 -7.65 -6.00 -2.43
N ALA A 132 -8.03 -4.71 -2.54
CA ALA A 132 -7.74 -3.68 -1.53
C ALA A 132 -8.32 -4.00 -0.13
N GLN A 133 -9.37 -4.80 -0.05
CA GLN A 133 -9.95 -5.32 1.19
C GLN A 133 -8.99 -6.23 1.97
N SER A 134 -8.01 -6.84 1.32
CA SER A 134 -6.95 -7.63 1.97
C SER A 134 -5.76 -6.76 2.38
N LEU A 135 -5.70 -5.51 1.92
CA LEU A 135 -4.66 -4.54 2.28
C LEU A 135 -5.03 -3.72 3.52
N ILE A 136 -6.12 -4.08 4.22
CA ILE A 136 -6.58 -3.35 5.41
C ILE A 136 -5.75 -3.72 6.66
N PRO A 137 -5.73 -2.85 7.67
CA PRO A 137 -4.88 -3.00 8.85
C PRO A 137 -5.11 -4.29 9.65
N THR A 138 -6.34 -4.79 9.73
CA THR A 138 -6.65 -6.05 10.42
C THR A 138 -6.04 -7.28 9.73
N LYS A 139 -5.65 -7.16 8.45
CA LYS A 139 -4.99 -8.21 7.67
C LYS A 139 -3.48 -8.08 7.64
N ILE A 140 -2.97 -6.85 7.53
CA ILE A 140 -1.52 -6.60 7.44
C ILE A 140 -0.87 -6.51 8.82
N GLN A 141 -1.55 -5.92 9.79
CA GLN A 141 -1.13 -5.80 11.20
C GLN A 141 0.24 -5.09 11.37
N ALA A 142 0.44 -4.02 10.60
CA ALA A 142 1.57 -3.12 10.80
C ALA A 142 1.39 -2.34 12.11
N SER A 143 2.31 -2.51 13.07
CA SER A 143 2.12 -2.05 14.45
C SER A 143 2.26 -0.55 14.66
N LEU A 144 3.00 0.15 13.79
CA LEU A 144 3.12 1.61 13.81
C LEU A 144 2.13 2.27 12.83
N GLY A 145 1.33 1.48 12.14
CA GLY A 145 0.30 1.92 11.21
C GLY A 145 0.61 1.66 9.76
N GLN A 146 -0.34 2.05 8.92
CA GLN A 146 -0.26 1.92 7.47
C GLN A 146 -1.15 2.95 6.78
N THR A 147 -0.82 3.22 5.52
CA THR A 147 -1.59 4.10 4.64
C THR A 147 -1.85 3.39 3.32
N LEU A 148 -3.10 3.39 2.88
CA LEU A 148 -3.44 3.01 1.51
C LEU A 148 -3.54 4.27 0.66
N TRP A 149 -2.70 4.36 -0.38
CA TRP A 149 -2.61 5.49 -1.28
C TRP A 149 -3.14 5.12 -2.65
N LEU A 150 -4.19 5.81 -3.11
CA LEU A 150 -4.69 5.66 -4.47
C LEU A 150 -4.23 6.86 -5.31
N TYR A 151 -3.73 6.59 -6.51
CA TYR A 151 -3.49 7.63 -7.51
C TYR A 151 -4.22 7.30 -8.81
N GLY A 152 -4.80 8.32 -9.43
CA GLY A 152 -5.37 8.21 -10.77
C GLY A 152 -5.61 9.57 -11.41
N GLU A 153 -5.47 9.61 -12.73
CA GLU A 153 -5.84 10.76 -13.54
C GLU A 153 -7.32 10.67 -13.95
N VAL A 154 -8.04 11.78 -13.75
CA VAL A 154 -9.47 11.90 -14.09
C VAL A 154 -9.72 13.16 -14.90
N ASP A 155 -10.62 13.04 -15.87
CA ASP A 155 -11.15 14.18 -16.61
C ASP A 155 -12.39 14.70 -15.86
N ALA A 156 -12.17 15.39 -14.74
CA ALA A 156 -13.21 15.85 -13.81
C ALA A 156 -12.82 17.20 -13.17
N THR A 157 -13.80 18.03 -12.81
CA THR A 157 -13.59 19.25 -12.00
C THR A 157 -13.21 18.91 -10.55
N ALA A 158 -12.78 19.89 -9.75
CA ALA A 158 -12.42 19.66 -8.35
C ALA A 158 -13.58 19.08 -7.52
N ASP A 159 -14.81 19.58 -7.72
CA ASP A 159 -16.00 19.08 -7.02
C ASP A 159 -16.35 17.64 -7.46
N GLU A 160 -16.23 17.35 -8.76
CA GLU A 160 -16.42 15.99 -9.31
C GLU A 160 -15.33 15.03 -8.83
N CYS A 161 -14.08 15.49 -8.63
CA CYS A 161 -13.01 14.70 -8.05
C CYS A 161 -13.35 14.23 -6.63
N LEU A 162 -13.96 15.07 -5.79
CA LEU A 162 -14.41 14.65 -4.46
C LEU A 162 -15.47 13.55 -4.55
N GLU A 163 -16.41 13.66 -5.50
CA GLU A 163 -17.41 12.61 -5.73
C GLU A 163 -16.75 11.29 -6.18
N VAL A 164 -15.80 11.35 -7.11
CA VAL A 164 -15.04 10.19 -7.57
C VAL A 164 -14.24 9.57 -6.42
N ALA A 165 -13.56 10.37 -5.62
CA ALA A 165 -12.77 9.90 -4.48
C ALA A 165 -13.64 9.23 -3.42
N ASN A 166 -14.81 9.78 -3.10
CA ASN A 166 -15.78 9.15 -2.19
C ASN A 166 -16.22 7.77 -2.72
N LYS A 167 -16.52 7.66 -4.03
CA LYS A 167 -16.87 6.38 -4.64
C LYS A 167 -15.70 5.39 -4.59
N CYS A 168 -14.48 5.86 -4.83
CA CYS A 168 -13.28 5.02 -4.72
C CYS A 168 -13.05 4.55 -3.27
N ALA A 169 -13.12 5.44 -2.29
CA ALA A 169 -12.93 5.10 -0.88
C ALA A 169 -13.94 4.04 -0.42
N ASN A 170 -15.21 4.21 -0.79
CA ASN A 170 -16.27 3.23 -0.53
C ASN A 170 -16.00 1.88 -1.23
N ALA A 171 -15.58 1.90 -2.50
CA ALA A 171 -15.23 0.67 -3.20
C ALA A 171 -14.06 -0.07 -2.52
N LEU A 172 -13.02 0.64 -2.08
CA LEU A 172 -11.84 0.04 -1.43
C LEU A 172 -12.13 -0.62 -0.07
N VAL A 173 -13.29 -0.36 0.55
CA VAL A 173 -13.73 -1.02 1.80
C VAL A 173 -14.98 -1.86 1.60
N ALA A 174 -15.48 -2.01 0.37
CA ALA A 174 -16.69 -2.77 0.10
C ALA A 174 -16.52 -4.23 0.59
N GLY A 175 -17.54 -4.75 1.27
CA GLY A 175 -17.51 -6.09 1.86
C GLY A 175 -16.72 -6.21 3.16
N THR A 176 -16.31 -5.09 3.76
CA THR A 176 -15.72 -5.02 5.10
C THR A 176 -16.62 -4.25 6.05
N ASP A 177 -16.38 -4.34 7.36
CA ASP A 177 -17.08 -3.54 8.37
C ASP A 177 -16.53 -2.11 8.52
N LEU A 178 -15.68 -1.69 7.57
CA LEU A 178 -15.01 -0.40 7.58
C LEU A 178 -15.80 0.66 6.81
N TYR A 179 -15.78 1.88 7.33
CA TYR A 179 -16.45 3.03 6.73
C TYR A 179 -15.46 4.18 6.50
N PRO A 180 -15.36 4.74 5.28
CA PRO A 180 -14.49 5.87 5.00
C PRO A 180 -15.20 7.19 5.31
N ILE A 181 -14.50 8.07 6.01
CA ILE A 181 -14.94 9.42 6.37
C ILE A 181 -13.96 10.40 5.75
N PHE A 182 -14.45 11.28 4.89
CA PHE A 182 -13.65 12.37 4.36
C PHE A 182 -13.18 13.29 5.49
N GLN A 183 -11.88 13.59 5.53
CA GLN A 183 -11.26 14.42 6.56
C GLN A 183 -10.79 15.75 5.99
N TYR A 184 -10.07 15.69 4.87
CA TYR A 184 -9.25 16.81 4.44
C TYR A 184 -9.06 16.83 2.92
N GLN A 185 -8.92 18.04 2.38
CA GLN A 185 -8.62 18.30 0.98
C GLN A 185 -7.51 19.35 0.88
N ASP A 186 -6.51 19.08 0.05
CA ASP A 186 -5.43 20.02 -0.28
C ASP A 186 -4.81 19.65 -1.64
N TYR A 187 -3.63 20.20 -1.95
CA TYR A 187 -2.86 19.90 -3.14
C TYR A 187 -1.49 19.34 -2.78
N LEU A 188 -1.12 18.24 -3.42
CA LEU A 188 0.21 17.67 -3.35
C LEU A 188 0.82 17.63 -4.74
N PHE A 189 1.96 18.30 -4.93
CA PHE A 189 2.64 18.45 -6.22
C PHE A 189 1.70 18.92 -7.34
N GLY A 190 0.78 19.83 -7.03
CA GLY A 190 -0.21 20.35 -7.98
C GLY A 190 -1.39 19.42 -8.30
N SER A 191 -1.45 18.22 -7.69
CA SER A 191 -2.59 17.30 -7.81
C SER A 191 -3.48 17.38 -6.58
N LEU A 192 -4.78 17.14 -6.74
CA LEU A 192 -5.73 17.20 -5.63
C LEU A 192 -5.49 16.02 -4.68
N LEU A 193 -5.23 16.32 -3.41
CA LEU A 193 -5.10 15.37 -2.32
C LEU A 193 -6.40 15.36 -1.52
N LEU A 194 -7.01 14.18 -1.37
CA LEU A 194 -8.22 13.95 -0.60
C LEU A 194 -7.94 12.85 0.43
N GLU A 195 -8.03 13.20 1.71
CA GLU A 195 -7.76 12.28 2.81
C GLU A 195 -9.05 11.73 3.41
N PHE A 196 -9.06 10.43 3.64
CA PHE A 196 -10.14 9.69 4.26
C PHE A 196 -9.61 8.95 5.49
N GLN A 197 -10.27 9.15 6.62
CA GLN A 197 -10.11 8.27 7.77
C GLN A 197 -11.06 7.10 7.63
N VAL A 198 -10.58 5.90 7.87
CA VAL A 198 -11.40 4.69 7.86
C VAL A 198 -11.61 4.24 9.28
N ILE A 199 -12.88 4.07 9.66
CA ILE A 199 -13.29 3.65 11.00
C ILE A 199 -14.02 2.31 10.94
N ASN A 200 -13.95 1.55 12.03
CA ASN A 200 -14.89 0.46 12.29
C ASN A 200 -15.96 0.96 13.27
N PRO A 201 -17.25 1.09 12.89
CA PRO A 201 -18.28 1.56 13.80
C PRO A 201 -18.46 0.72 15.08
N SER A 202 -18.10 -0.58 15.03
CA SER A 202 -18.12 -1.46 16.19
C SER A 202 -16.90 -1.31 17.09
N HIS A 203 -15.80 -0.74 16.58
CA HIS A 203 -14.54 -0.49 17.29
C HIS A 203 -14.01 0.90 16.89
N PRO A 204 -14.66 1.99 17.37
CA PRO A 204 -14.36 3.35 16.90
C PRO A 204 -12.97 3.84 17.30
N GLU A 205 -12.29 3.15 18.22
CA GLU A 205 -10.92 3.43 18.64
C GLU A 205 -9.87 2.97 17.59
N ASP A 206 -10.28 2.14 16.64
CA ASP A 206 -9.44 1.68 15.53
C ASP A 206 -9.46 2.72 14.40
N PHE A 207 -8.40 3.51 14.29
CA PHE A 207 -8.28 4.55 13.27
C PHE A 207 -7.24 4.20 12.21
N TYR A 208 -7.62 4.38 10.95
CA TYR A 208 -6.76 4.09 9.81
C TYR A 208 -6.83 5.20 8.77
N VAL A 209 -5.70 5.49 8.10
CA VAL A 209 -5.64 6.57 7.10
C VAL A 209 -5.63 5.96 5.69
N LYS A 210 -6.54 6.44 4.85
CA LYS A 210 -6.54 6.21 3.40
C LYS A 210 -6.41 7.57 2.71
N SER A 211 -5.50 7.67 1.76
CA SER A 211 -5.30 8.89 0.97
C SER A 211 -5.64 8.61 -0.48
N CYS A 212 -6.47 9.45 -1.08
CA CYS A 212 -6.82 9.43 -2.49
C CYS A 212 -6.22 10.68 -3.13
N ASN A 213 -5.27 10.50 -4.03
CA ASN A 213 -4.70 11.59 -4.82
C ASN A 213 -5.24 11.50 -6.25
N LEU A 214 -6.02 12.50 -6.65
CA LEU A 214 -6.56 12.58 -8.00
C LEU A 214 -5.88 13.74 -8.72
N SER A 215 -5.19 13.42 -9.81
CA SER A 215 -4.64 14.45 -10.69
C SER A 215 -5.68 14.82 -11.73
N ASN A 216 -6.02 16.11 -11.80
CA ASN A 216 -6.83 16.64 -12.88
C ASN A 216 -5.88 17.17 -13.96
N LYS A 217 -6.10 16.78 -15.22
CA LYS A 217 -5.34 17.34 -16.36
C LYS A 217 -5.63 18.83 -16.62
N ILE A 218 -6.66 19.39 -16.01
CA ILE A 218 -6.99 20.80 -16.14
C ILE A 218 -6.07 21.60 -15.21
N ASN A 219 -5.00 22.12 -15.79
CA ASN A 219 -3.96 23.00 -15.24
C ASN A 219 -2.65 22.27 -14.90
N SER A 220 -1.84 22.14 -15.95
CA SER A 220 -0.39 22.35 -15.81
C SER A 220 -0.14 23.56 -14.89
N PRO A 221 0.74 23.46 -13.87
CA PRO A 221 1.06 24.57 -12.95
C PRO A 221 1.77 25.75 -13.63
N PHE A 222 1.87 25.77 -14.96
CA PHE A 222 2.48 26.84 -15.74
C PHE A 222 1.49 27.93 -16.22
N ASP A 223 0.20 27.82 -15.91
CA ASP A 223 -0.82 28.81 -16.31
C ASP A 223 -1.41 29.62 -15.14
N LEU A 224 -0.57 30.01 -14.17
CA LEU A 224 -0.92 31.08 -13.24
C LEU A 224 -0.27 32.40 -13.69
N PRO A 225 -1.04 33.49 -13.89
CA PRO A 225 -0.47 34.78 -14.24
C PRO A 225 0.36 35.33 -13.06
N LEU A 226 1.60 35.74 -13.37
CA LEU A 226 2.54 36.45 -12.50
C LEU A 226 1.93 37.71 -11.86
#